data_AF-A0A8T2EAQ5-F1
#
_entry.id   AF-A0A8T2EAQ5-F1
#
_cell.length_a   1.000
_cell.length_b   1.000
_cell.length_c   1.000
_cell.angle_alpha   90.00
_cell.angle_beta   90.00
_cell.angle_gamma   90.00
#
_symmetry.space_group_name_H-M   'P 1'
#
loop_
_entity.id
_entity.type
_entity.pdbx_description
1 polymer ?
#
loop_
_entity_poly.entity_id
_entity_poly.type
_entity_poly.pdbx_seq_one_letter_code
_entity_poly.pdbx_strand_id
1 'polypeptide(L)'
;MTMPAFRRRPRPQIYISFQGNDLRKGFVSHVVKALKDARVNVFVDNDHDQWERRGPHHHDDHLFVRRIHNSKLALVIFSDQYAESQQCLNELTTIHERVAEGKLMVIPIFYKVNIEEVNNLEGRFGKCFDEMVRTQGRQNHQLTHHIVGCLRSIARKPSFTSGYYSNDSDLVEAIIQGIKKKIPYISAKQTIGEEVSAELLSASVVAALCFYFIPISVFPDLGFFISPRWYLAVMLLFVVRHSLRSIQR
;
A
#
# COMPACT_ATOMS: atom_id res chain seq x y z
N MET A 1 23.03 -18.49 -27.44
CA MET A 1 21.60 -18.20 -27.12
C MET A 1 21.55 -17.20 -25.97
N THR A 2 21.27 -15.93 -26.27
CA THR A 2 21.03 -14.91 -25.25
C THR A 2 19.61 -15.07 -24.72
N MET A 3 19.47 -15.38 -23.43
CA MET A 3 18.20 -15.35 -22.71
C MET A 3 17.57 -13.95 -22.86
N PRO A 4 16.28 -13.81 -23.19
CA PRO A 4 15.64 -12.51 -23.19
C PRO A 4 15.60 -12.03 -21.74
N ALA A 5 16.27 -10.92 -21.44
CA ALA A 5 16.15 -10.25 -20.17
C ALA A 5 14.65 -9.91 -19.98
N PHE A 6 14.00 -10.55 -19.01
CA PHE A 6 12.64 -10.25 -18.62
C PHE A 6 12.65 -8.81 -18.07
N ARG A 7 12.47 -7.81 -18.94
CA ARG A 7 12.36 -6.41 -18.55
C ARG A 7 11.10 -6.29 -17.71
N ARG A 8 11.23 -6.47 -16.39
CA ARG A 8 10.19 -6.12 -15.43
C ARG A 8 9.86 -4.66 -15.67
N ARG A 9 8.60 -4.37 -16.04
CA ARG A 9 8.11 -3.00 -16.11
C ARG A 9 8.44 -2.34 -14.76
N PRO A 10 9.06 -1.14 -14.75
CA PRO A 10 9.44 -0.50 -13.50
C PRO A 10 8.19 -0.33 -12.64
N ARG A 11 8.20 -0.92 -11.44
CA ARG A 11 7.08 -0.82 -10.50
C ARG A 11 6.95 0.63 -10.05
N PRO A 12 5.72 1.16 -9.92
CA PRO A 12 5.51 2.47 -9.30
C PRO A 12 6.27 2.58 -7.99
N GLN A 13 7.01 3.67 -7.80
CA GLN A 13 7.62 3.95 -6.50
C GLN A 13 6.64 4.74 -5.61
N ILE A 14 5.88 5.64 -6.22
CA ILE A 14 4.97 6.55 -5.50
C ILE A 14 3.54 6.38 -5.99
N TYR A 15 2.60 6.15 -5.08
CA TYR A 15 1.15 6.26 -5.28
C TYR A 15 0.68 7.65 -4.84
N ILE A 16 -0.23 8.30 -5.56
CA ILE A 16 -0.83 9.57 -5.14
C ILE A 16 -2.34 9.39 -5.03
N SER A 17 -2.87 9.49 -3.81
CA SER A 17 -4.31 9.44 -3.49
C SER A 17 -4.84 10.86 -3.28
N PHE A 18 -5.87 11.23 -4.03
CA PHE A 18 -6.50 12.55 -3.98
C PHE A 18 -7.87 12.53 -4.66
N GLN A 19 -8.73 13.50 -4.36
CA GLN A 19 -10.00 13.73 -5.05
C GLN A 19 -10.03 15.15 -5.62
N GLY A 20 -10.70 15.32 -6.76
CA GLY A 20 -11.04 16.63 -7.33
C GLY A 20 -10.36 16.93 -8.66
N ASN A 21 -11.16 17.34 -9.65
CA ASN A 21 -10.66 17.66 -11.00
C ASN A 21 -9.80 18.94 -11.01
N ASP A 22 -10.16 19.94 -10.23
CA ASP A 22 -9.39 21.18 -10.15
C ASP A 22 -8.04 20.93 -9.47
N LEU A 23 -8.04 20.10 -8.43
CA LEU A 23 -6.83 19.64 -7.76
C LEU A 23 -5.92 18.85 -8.71
N ARG A 24 -6.52 18.01 -9.57
CA ARG A 24 -5.83 17.24 -10.63
C ARG A 24 -5.08 18.15 -11.60
N LYS A 25 -5.80 19.11 -12.19
CA LYS A 25 -5.28 20.01 -13.25
C LYS A 25 -4.34 21.07 -12.70
N GLY A 26 -4.52 21.47 -11.45
CA GLY A 26 -3.65 22.40 -10.74
C GLY A 26 -2.52 21.68 -10.01
N PHE A 27 -2.56 21.74 -8.68
CA PHE A 27 -1.48 21.32 -7.78
C PHE A 27 -0.92 19.91 -8.05
N VAL A 28 -1.77 18.91 -8.25
CA VAL A 28 -1.31 17.52 -8.46
C VAL A 28 -0.52 17.41 -9.76
N SER A 29 -0.92 18.10 -10.83
CA SER A 29 -0.16 18.10 -12.09
C SER A 29 1.28 18.60 -11.89
N HIS A 30 1.47 19.60 -11.04
CA HIS A 30 2.80 20.15 -10.70
C HIS A 30 3.62 19.18 -9.86
N VAL A 31 3.01 18.54 -8.84
CA VAL A 31 3.67 17.48 -8.05
C VAL A 31 4.15 16.35 -8.97
N VAL A 32 3.28 15.90 -9.87
CA VAL A 32 3.57 14.80 -10.81
C VAL A 32 4.68 15.17 -11.77
N LYS A 33 4.63 16.38 -12.34
CA LYS A 33 5.68 16.90 -13.21
C LYS A 33 7.01 16.93 -12.47
N ALA A 34 7.06 17.53 -11.28
CA ALA A 34 8.29 17.66 -10.51
C ALA A 34 8.89 16.30 -10.09
N LEU A 35 8.05 15.30 -9.77
CA LEU A 35 8.52 13.93 -9.51
C LEU A 35 9.12 13.26 -10.75
N LYS A 36 8.49 13.45 -11.93
CA LYS A 36 9.02 12.95 -13.20
C LYS A 36 10.35 13.61 -13.56
N ASP A 37 10.44 14.92 -13.38
CA ASP A 37 11.68 15.68 -13.60
C ASP A 37 12.80 15.22 -12.66
N ALA A 38 12.43 14.81 -11.44
CA ALA A 38 13.34 14.17 -10.47
C ALA A 38 13.65 12.69 -10.78
N ARG A 39 13.21 12.15 -11.93
CA ARG A 39 13.37 10.75 -12.37
C ARG A 39 12.80 9.71 -11.40
N VAL A 40 11.76 10.08 -10.65
CA VAL A 40 11.05 9.17 -9.74
C VAL A 40 9.88 8.52 -10.48
N ASN A 41 9.73 7.20 -10.37
CA ASN A 41 8.61 6.51 -11.00
C ASN A 41 7.31 6.72 -10.19
N VAL A 42 6.35 7.43 -10.77
CA VAL A 42 5.10 7.80 -10.10
C VAL A 42 3.92 7.11 -10.76
N PHE A 43 3.03 6.59 -9.94
CA PHE A 43 1.70 6.21 -10.32
C PHE A 43 0.71 7.26 -9.79
N VAL A 44 0.07 7.95 -10.72
CA VAL A 44 -1.00 8.91 -10.45
C VAL A 44 -2.29 8.20 -10.78
N ASP A 45 -3.26 8.21 -9.88
CA ASP A 45 -4.55 7.67 -10.22
C ASP A 45 -5.22 8.54 -11.29
N ASN A 46 -5.27 8.02 -12.52
CA ASN A 46 -5.94 8.62 -13.68
C ASN A 46 -7.43 8.24 -13.74
N ASP A 47 -7.96 7.59 -12.71
CA ASP A 47 -9.22 6.88 -12.85
C ASP A 47 -10.46 7.77 -12.90
N HIS A 48 -10.39 9.09 -12.65
CA HIS A 48 -11.53 9.98 -12.95
C HIS A 48 -11.79 10.10 -14.47
N ASP A 49 -10.74 10.24 -15.29
CA ASP A 49 -10.87 10.25 -16.76
C ASP A 49 -11.18 8.86 -17.32
N GLN A 50 -10.77 7.78 -16.65
CA GLN A 50 -11.15 6.42 -17.06
C GLN A 50 -12.56 6.03 -16.61
N TRP A 51 -13.04 6.56 -15.50
CA TRP A 51 -14.42 6.43 -15.02
C TRP A 51 -15.40 7.08 -16.00
N GLU A 52 -15.15 8.32 -16.42
CA GLU A 52 -15.97 9.01 -17.44
C GLU A 52 -15.89 8.33 -18.82
N ARG A 53 -14.72 7.79 -19.21
CA ARG A 53 -14.53 7.18 -20.53
C ARG A 53 -14.95 5.72 -20.66
N ARG A 54 -14.92 4.94 -19.58
CA ARG A 54 -15.19 3.48 -19.60
C ARG A 54 -16.54 3.11 -19.01
N GLY A 55 -17.23 4.05 -18.37
CA GLY A 55 -18.51 3.81 -17.71
C GLY A 55 -18.40 2.90 -16.48
N PRO A 56 -19.51 2.73 -15.74
CA PRO A 56 -19.54 2.05 -14.44
C PRO A 56 -19.26 0.53 -14.46
N HIS A 57 -19.03 -0.07 -15.64
CA HIS A 57 -18.94 -1.53 -15.82
C HIS A 57 -17.51 -2.07 -15.96
N HIS A 58 -16.48 -1.22 -15.88
CA HIS A 58 -15.07 -1.61 -15.90
C HIS A 58 -14.35 -1.31 -14.59
N HIS A 59 -15.05 -1.46 -13.47
CA HIS A 59 -14.43 -1.52 -12.15
C HIS A 59 -13.68 -2.84 -12.02
N ASP A 60 -12.38 -2.80 -12.28
CA ASP A 60 -11.48 -3.71 -11.59
C ASP A 60 -11.26 -3.07 -10.21
N ASP A 61 -12.15 -3.33 -9.24
CA ASP A 61 -12.05 -2.83 -7.85
C ASP A 61 -10.69 -3.17 -7.20
N HIS A 62 -9.92 -4.06 -7.83
CA HIS A 62 -8.57 -4.43 -7.43
C HIS A 62 -7.45 -3.56 -8.03
N LEU A 63 -7.76 -2.61 -8.92
CA LEU A 63 -6.75 -1.85 -9.64
C LEU A 63 -5.96 -0.93 -8.70
N PHE A 64 -6.66 -0.12 -7.89
CA PHE A 64 -6.02 0.76 -6.91
C PHE A 64 -5.29 -0.07 -5.84
N VAL A 65 -5.89 -1.18 -5.36
CA VAL A 65 -5.26 -2.11 -4.42
C VAL A 65 -3.92 -2.60 -4.97
N ARG A 66 -3.91 -3.12 -6.19
CA ARG A 66 -2.69 -3.60 -6.84
C ARG A 66 -1.64 -2.50 -7.01
N ARG A 67 -2.06 -1.27 -7.32
CA ARG A 67 -1.15 -0.12 -7.47
C ARG A 67 -0.54 0.29 -6.13
N ILE A 68 -1.32 0.37 -5.07
CA ILE A 68 -0.85 0.63 -3.69
C ILE A 68 0.12 -0.47 -3.25
N HIS A 69 -0.23 -1.74 -3.49
CA HIS A 69 0.62 -2.89 -3.14
C HIS A 69 1.98 -2.88 -3.86
N ASN A 70 2.01 -2.40 -5.11
CA ASN A 70 3.24 -2.29 -5.89
C ASN A 70 4.05 -1.02 -5.58
N SER A 71 3.48 -0.07 -4.85
CA SER A 71 4.11 1.19 -4.48
C SER A 71 4.95 1.05 -3.20
N LYS A 72 5.90 1.97 -3.01
CA LYS A 72 6.79 2.03 -1.83
C LYS A 72 6.55 3.26 -0.97
N LEU A 73 6.00 4.29 -1.57
CA LEU A 73 5.57 5.52 -0.93
C LEU A 73 4.15 5.85 -1.42
N ALA A 74 3.32 6.38 -0.53
CA ALA A 74 2.03 6.98 -0.86
C ALA A 74 2.01 8.45 -0.44
N LEU A 75 1.55 9.32 -1.33
CA LEU A 75 1.16 10.68 -1.01
C LEU A 75 -0.36 10.70 -0.86
N VAL A 76 -0.85 11.09 0.32
CA VAL A 76 -2.29 11.24 0.58
C VAL A 76 -2.58 12.72 0.67
N ILE A 77 -3.27 13.27 -0.34
CA ILE A 77 -3.55 14.70 -0.43
C ILE A 77 -4.95 14.95 0.11
N PHE A 78 -5.02 15.24 1.40
CA PHE A 78 -6.25 15.69 2.05
C PHE A 78 -6.62 17.07 1.51
N SER A 79 -7.83 17.16 0.98
CA SER A 79 -8.52 18.38 0.52
C SER A 79 -9.97 18.30 1.00
N ASP A 80 -10.74 19.38 0.83
CA ASP A 80 -12.17 19.40 1.15
C ASP A 80 -12.96 18.27 0.46
N GLN A 81 -12.65 18.00 -0.81
CA GLN A 81 -13.33 16.97 -1.61
C GLN A 81 -12.87 15.54 -1.31
N TYR A 82 -11.77 15.33 -0.58
CA TYR A 82 -11.21 13.99 -0.35
C TYR A 82 -12.22 13.05 0.32
N ALA A 83 -12.94 13.56 1.32
CA ALA A 83 -13.90 12.78 2.11
C ALA A 83 -15.22 12.47 1.38
N GLU A 84 -15.49 13.14 0.26
CA GLU A 84 -16.68 12.89 -0.57
C GLU A 84 -16.55 11.57 -1.36
N SER A 85 -15.31 11.13 -1.60
CA SER A 85 -15.01 9.97 -2.44
C SER A 85 -14.85 8.70 -1.61
N GLN A 86 -15.82 7.79 -1.72
CA GLN A 86 -15.70 6.46 -1.12
C GLN A 86 -14.43 5.74 -1.61
N GLN A 87 -14.05 5.91 -2.87
CA GLN A 87 -12.84 5.30 -3.39
C GLN A 87 -11.60 5.84 -2.67
N CYS A 88 -11.47 7.16 -2.48
CA CYS A 88 -10.37 7.75 -1.72
C CYS A 88 -10.30 7.23 -0.27
N LEU A 89 -11.44 6.95 0.35
CA LEU A 89 -11.49 6.37 1.71
C LEU A 89 -11.12 4.87 1.72
N ASN A 90 -11.51 4.11 0.70
CA ASN A 90 -11.09 2.72 0.51
C ASN A 90 -9.58 2.62 0.18
N GLU A 91 -9.04 3.57 -0.59
CA GLU A 91 -7.60 3.70 -0.81
C GLU A 91 -6.88 4.00 0.50
N LEU A 92 -7.43 4.89 1.33
CA LEU A 92 -6.86 5.26 2.62
C LEU A 92 -6.77 4.08 3.59
N THR A 93 -7.81 3.23 3.66
CA THR A 93 -7.77 2.01 4.50
C THR A 93 -6.71 1.04 3.99
N THR A 94 -6.63 0.82 2.67
CA THR A 94 -5.60 -0.01 2.05
C THR A 94 -4.19 0.53 2.32
N ILE A 95 -3.99 1.86 2.21
CA ILE A 95 -2.71 2.51 2.53
C ILE A 95 -2.38 2.30 4.01
N HIS A 96 -3.34 2.47 4.91
CA HIS A 96 -3.17 2.27 6.35
C HIS A 96 -2.71 0.84 6.67
N GLU A 97 -3.35 -0.17 6.10
CA GLU A 97 -2.94 -1.58 6.27
C GLU A 97 -1.50 -1.79 5.82
N ARG A 98 -1.14 -1.31 4.63
CA ARG A 98 0.21 -1.46 4.07
C ARG A 98 1.28 -0.73 4.89
N VAL A 99 0.92 0.41 5.50
CA VAL A 99 1.77 1.14 6.45
C VAL A 99 1.94 0.35 7.74
N ALA A 100 0.88 -0.24 8.28
CA ALA A 100 0.92 -1.09 9.48
C ALA A 100 1.77 -2.36 9.26
N GLU A 101 1.73 -2.93 8.05
CA GLU A 101 2.61 -4.03 7.64
C GLU A 101 4.08 -3.60 7.45
N GLY A 102 4.39 -2.30 7.53
CA GLY A 102 5.72 -1.75 7.27
C GLY A 102 6.14 -1.83 5.80
N LYS A 103 5.23 -2.14 4.87
CA LYS A 103 5.52 -2.36 3.44
C LYS A 103 5.35 -1.11 2.58
N LEU A 104 4.72 -0.07 3.13
CA LEU A 104 4.47 1.21 2.46
C LEU A 104 4.80 2.36 3.40
N MET A 105 5.50 3.37 2.91
CA MET A 105 5.63 4.66 3.60
C MET A 105 4.50 5.60 3.15
N VAL A 106 4.04 6.48 4.03
CA VAL A 106 3.02 7.47 3.69
C VAL A 106 3.48 8.87 4.07
N ILE A 107 3.13 9.86 3.24
CA ILE A 107 3.29 11.29 3.52
C ILE A 107 1.93 11.94 3.29
N PRO A 108 1.25 12.39 4.35
CA PRO A 108 0.06 13.22 4.23
C PRO A 108 0.41 14.61 3.71
N ILE A 109 -0.45 15.17 2.87
CA ILE A 109 -0.38 16.55 2.40
C ILE A 109 -1.74 17.18 2.67
N PHE A 110 -1.77 18.25 3.47
CA PHE A 110 -2.98 19.01 3.80
C PHE A 110 -3.08 20.21 2.86
N TYR A 111 -3.85 20.05 1.80
CA TYR A 111 -4.00 21.03 0.74
C TYR A 111 -5.32 21.81 0.90
N LYS A 112 -5.19 23.10 1.26
CA LYS A 112 -6.29 24.03 1.55
C LYS A 112 -7.31 23.50 2.57
N VAL A 113 -6.84 22.68 3.51
CA VAL A 113 -7.60 22.13 4.64
C VAL A 113 -6.72 22.17 5.89
N ASN A 114 -7.34 22.37 7.06
CA ASN A 114 -6.63 22.31 8.34
C ASN A 114 -6.46 20.83 8.79
N ILE A 115 -5.33 20.52 9.43
CA ILE A 115 -5.05 19.22 10.03
C ILE A 115 -6.12 18.85 11.06
N GLU A 116 -6.58 19.82 11.85
CA GLU A 116 -7.60 19.62 12.89
C GLU A 116 -8.95 19.24 12.28
N GLU A 117 -9.38 19.91 11.21
CA GLU A 117 -10.61 19.57 10.48
C GLU A 117 -10.59 18.12 9.97
N VAL A 118 -9.45 17.67 9.44
CA VAL A 118 -9.29 16.28 9.00
C VAL A 118 -9.30 15.31 10.18
N ASN A 119 -8.54 15.59 11.24
CA ASN A 119 -8.44 14.69 12.41
C ASN A 119 -9.75 14.54 13.19
N ASN A 120 -10.47 15.64 13.34
CA ASN A 120 -11.70 15.69 14.13
C ASN A 120 -12.95 15.46 13.28
N LEU A 121 -12.81 15.41 11.95
CA LEU A 121 -13.93 15.38 11.00
C LEU A 121 -14.86 16.57 11.22
N GLU A 122 -14.26 17.76 11.20
CA GLU A 122 -14.94 19.04 11.39
C GLU A 122 -14.92 19.86 10.09
N GLY A 123 -15.54 21.04 10.14
CA GLY A 123 -15.53 21.97 9.03
C GLY A 123 -16.21 21.42 7.78
N ARG A 124 -15.67 21.76 6.60
CA ARG A 124 -16.20 21.21 5.33
C ARG A 124 -15.86 19.74 5.17
N PHE A 125 -14.65 19.34 5.57
CA PHE A 125 -14.19 17.96 5.44
C PHE A 125 -15.12 16.97 6.16
N GLY A 126 -15.52 17.28 7.41
CA GLY A 126 -16.46 16.48 8.17
C GLY A 126 -17.84 16.38 7.53
N LYS A 127 -18.38 17.49 7.03
CA LYS A 127 -19.69 17.50 6.32
C LYS A 127 -19.67 16.61 5.08
N CYS A 128 -18.62 16.73 4.26
CA CYS A 128 -18.41 15.89 3.09
C CYS A 128 -18.32 14.40 3.46
N PHE A 129 -17.63 14.08 4.56
CA PHE A 129 -17.56 12.71 5.09
C PHE A 129 -18.94 12.19 5.50
N ASP A 130 -19.70 12.97 6.27
CA ASP A 130 -21.04 12.59 6.75
C ASP A 130 -22.03 12.39 5.59
N GLU A 131 -22.00 13.27 4.59
CA GLU A 131 -22.82 13.14 3.39
C GLU A 131 -22.48 11.87 2.59
N MET A 132 -21.19 11.55 2.44
CA MET A 132 -20.74 10.30 1.81
C MET A 132 -21.21 9.08 2.60
N VAL A 133 -21.13 9.08 3.95
CA VAL A 133 -21.63 7.96 4.77
C VAL A 133 -23.13 7.77 4.60
N ARG A 134 -23.90 8.87 4.56
CA ARG A 134 -25.36 8.84 4.40
C ARG A 134 -25.78 8.32 3.03
N THR A 135 -25.16 8.81 1.96
CA THR A 135 -25.50 8.44 0.57
C THR A 135 -25.19 6.97 0.27
N GLN A 136 -24.18 6.40 0.93
CA GLN A 136 -23.81 4.99 0.77
C GLN A 136 -24.75 3.99 1.48
N GLY A 137 -25.80 4.47 2.17
CA GLY A 137 -26.72 3.60 2.92
C GLY A 137 -26.05 2.80 4.05
N ARG A 138 -24.82 3.18 4.42
CA ARG A 138 -23.98 2.45 5.36
C ARG A 138 -24.32 2.82 6.79
N GLN A 139 -25.32 2.15 7.35
CA GLN A 139 -25.50 2.05 8.80
C GLN A 139 -24.50 1.06 9.44
N ASN A 140 -23.30 0.89 8.86
CA ASN A 140 -22.26 0.06 9.44
C ASN A 140 -21.30 0.92 10.26
N HIS A 141 -21.69 1.17 11.51
CA HIS A 141 -20.91 1.96 12.45
C HIS A 141 -19.47 1.44 12.63
N GLN A 142 -19.26 0.12 12.52
CA GLN A 142 -17.93 -0.48 12.64
C GLN A 142 -17.01 -0.09 11.47
N LEU A 143 -17.53 -0.11 10.23
CA LEU A 143 -16.77 0.31 9.06
C LEU A 143 -16.43 1.79 9.12
N THR A 144 -17.39 2.64 9.50
CA THR A 144 -17.15 4.08 9.69
C THR A 144 -16.07 4.30 10.75
N HIS A 145 -16.19 3.67 11.92
CA HIS A 145 -15.19 3.76 12.98
C HIS A 145 -13.80 3.30 12.50
N HIS A 146 -13.73 2.23 11.71
CA HIS A 146 -12.48 1.75 11.11
C HIS A 146 -11.86 2.78 10.15
N ILE A 147 -12.65 3.36 9.23
CA ILE A 147 -12.18 4.39 8.29
C ILE A 147 -11.67 5.61 9.06
N VAL A 148 -12.41 6.09 10.07
CA VAL A 148 -11.98 7.22 10.92
C VAL A 148 -10.68 6.91 11.65
N GLY A 149 -10.53 5.68 12.16
CA GLY A 149 -9.28 5.21 12.76
C GLY A 149 -8.11 5.24 11.78
N CYS A 150 -8.30 4.72 10.58
CA CYS A 150 -7.30 4.76 9.51
C CYS A 150 -6.91 6.19 9.15
N LEU A 151 -7.91 7.06 8.99
CA LEU A 151 -7.71 8.46 8.64
C LEU A 151 -6.87 9.20 9.69
N ARG A 152 -7.24 9.10 10.96
CA ARG A 152 -6.48 9.71 12.06
C ARG A 152 -5.06 9.15 12.17
N SER A 153 -4.89 7.85 11.96
CA SER A 153 -3.58 7.20 11.96
C SER A 153 -2.66 7.73 10.84
N ILE A 154 -3.20 7.94 9.65
CA ILE A 154 -2.48 8.52 8.51
C ILE A 154 -2.23 10.01 8.72
N ALA A 155 -3.23 10.79 9.12
CA ALA A 155 -3.13 12.24 9.30
C ALA A 155 -2.11 12.67 10.36
N ARG A 156 -1.81 11.81 11.36
CA ARG A 156 -0.77 12.04 12.38
C ARG A 156 0.66 11.76 11.90
N LYS A 157 0.85 11.24 10.69
CA LYS A 157 2.19 11.01 10.14
C LYS A 157 2.86 12.33 9.74
N PRO A 158 4.20 12.40 9.68
CA PRO A 158 4.90 13.60 9.23
C PRO A 158 4.40 14.07 7.86
N SER A 159 3.99 15.33 7.78
CA SER A 159 3.16 15.85 6.69
C SER A 159 3.65 17.19 6.16
N PHE A 160 3.02 17.65 5.08
CA PHE A 160 3.13 19.01 4.55
C PHE A 160 1.77 19.69 4.57
N THR A 161 1.72 20.98 4.95
CA THR A 161 0.47 21.76 4.97
C THR A 161 0.63 22.99 4.11
N SER A 162 -0.25 23.13 3.11
CA SER A 162 -0.23 24.24 2.16
C SER A 162 -0.24 25.63 2.79
N GLY A 163 -0.94 25.82 3.91
CA GLY A 163 -0.98 27.10 4.64
C GLY A 163 0.37 27.55 5.23
N TYR A 164 1.40 26.70 5.22
CA TYR A 164 2.76 27.06 5.68
C TYR A 164 3.70 27.48 4.54
N TYR A 165 3.20 27.56 3.31
CA TYR A 165 3.99 27.91 2.13
C TYR A 165 3.39 29.12 1.43
N SER A 166 4.23 29.98 0.86
CA SER A 166 3.79 31.21 0.18
C SER A 166 2.96 30.91 -1.07
N ASN A 167 3.28 29.82 -1.76
CA ASN A 167 2.62 29.40 -2.99
C ASN A 167 2.77 27.88 -3.22
N ASP A 168 2.03 27.36 -4.20
CA ASP A 168 2.05 25.93 -4.54
C ASP A 168 3.42 25.44 -5.01
N SER A 169 4.23 26.27 -5.66
CA SER A 169 5.57 25.89 -6.13
C SER A 169 6.51 25.63 -4.96
N ASP A 170 6.50 26.48 -3.94
CA ASP A 170 7.29 26.30 -2.72
C ASP A 170 6.90 25.00 -2.00
N LEU A 171 5.59 24.71 -1.92
CA LEU A 171 5.07 23.46 -1.36
C LEU A 171 5.52 22.25 -2.18
N VAL A 172 5.41 22.31 -3.51
CA VAL A 172 5.86 21.23 -4.40
C VAL A 172 7.35 20.98 -4.20
N GLU A 173 8.18 22.03 -4.16
CA GLU A 173 9.61 21.88 -3.94
C GLU A 173 9.90 21.18 -2.59
N ALA A 174 9.24 21.61 -1.51
CA ALA A 174 9.40 21.00 -0.20
C ALA A 174 9.01 19.52 -0.19
N ILE A 175 7.91 19.15 -0.85
CA ILE A 175 7.49 17.75 -1.02
C ILE A 175 8.58 16.96 -1.74
N ILE A 176 9.09 17.45 -2.87
CA ILE A 176 10.12 16.75 -3.66
C ILE A 176 11.41 16.58 -2.85
N GLN A 177 11.85 17.62 -2.14
CA GLN A 177 13.02 17.53 -1.26
C GLN A 177 12.80 16.51 -0.13
N GLY A 178 11.61 16.49 0.49
CA GLY A 178 11.25 15.50 1.51
C GLY A 178 11.26 14.07 0.98
N ILE A 179 10.78 13.86 -0.26
CA ILE A 179 10.80 12.56 -0.93
C ILE A 179 12.23 12.14 -1.26
N LYS A 180 13.05 13.03 -1.82
CA LYS A 180 14.47 12.76 -2.14
C LYS A 180 15.25 12.26 -0.92
N LYS A 181 14.99 12.83 0.26
CA LYS A 181 15.60 12.39 1.52
C LYS A 181 15.17 10.97 1.95
N LYS A 182 13.98 10.52 1.54
CA LYS A 182 13.43 9.19 1.89
C LYS A 182 13.79 8.08 0.90
N ILE A 183 14.10 8.42 -0.36
CA ILE A 183 14.43 7.43 -1.41
C ILE A 183 15.56 6.46 -1.02
N PRO A 184 16.70 6.90 -0.43
CA PRO A 184 17.77 5.98 -0.05
C PRO A 184 17.30 4.93 0.97
N TYR A 185 16.53 5.35 1.97
CA TYR A 185 15.96 4.46 2.99
C TYR A 185 14.98 3.44 2.37
N ILE A 186 14.13 3.89 1.46
CA ILE A 186 13.17 3.01 0.75
C ILE A 186 13.93 1.93 -0.05
N SER A 187 15.00 2.33 -0.74
CA SER A 187 15.81 1.42 -1.57
C SER A 187 16.52 0.38 -0.71
N ALA A 188 17.15 0.79 0.40
CA ALA A 188 17.84 -0.14 1.31
C ALA A 188 16.88 -1.15 1.94
N LYS A 189 15.70 -0.70 2.41
CA LYS A 189 14.67 -1.58 2.99
C LYS A 189 14.17 -2.62 1.99
N GLN A 190 14.12 -2.27 0.70
CA GLN A 190 13.72 -3.20 -0.34
C GLN A 190 14.77 -4.29 -0.57
N THR A 191 16.05 -3.93 -0.68
CA THR A 191 17.14 -4.91 -0.87
C THR A 191 17.17 -5.94 0.26
N ILE A 192 17.09 -5.47 1.52
CA ILE A 192 17.07 -6.36 2.69
C ILE A 192 15.85 -7.29 2.66
N GLY A 193 14.67 -6.77 2.31
CA GLY A 193 13.46 -7.58 2.21
C GLY A 193 13.53 -8.65 1.11
N GLU A 194 14.17 -8.33 -0.02
CA GLU A 194 14.38 -9.26 -1.12
C GLU A 194 15.41 -10.35 -0.76
N GLU A 195 16.50 -9.99 -0.08
CA GLU A 195 17.52 -10.92 0.43
C GLU A 195 16.94 -11.91 1.46
N VAL A 196 16.27 -11.39 2.51
CA VAL A 196 15.64 -12.24 3.54
C VAL A 196 14.60 -13.18 2.93
N SER A 197 13.83 -12.70 1.94
CA SER A 197 12.87 -13.55 1.25
C SER A 197 13.54 -14.68 0.46
N ALA A 198 14.71 -14.43 -0.15
CA ALA A 198 15.46 -15.43 -0.89
C ALA A 198 16.06 -16.49 0.04
N GLU A 199 16.59 -16.09 1.20
CA GLU A 199 17.10 -16.99 2.23
C GLU A 199 16.01 -17.89 2.82
N LEU A 200 14.81 -17.34 3.08
CA LEU A 200 13.69 -18.13 3.56
C LEU A 200 13.23 -19.17 2.54
N LEU A 201 13.20 -18.81 1.25
CA LEU A 201 12.87 -19.73 0.17
C LEU A 201 13.92 -20.83 0.03
N SER A 202 15.22 -20.48 0.08
CA SER A 202 16.30 -21.48 0.01
C SER A 202 16.26 -22.45 1.19
N ALA A 203 16.07 -21.95 2.42
CA ALA A 203 15.94 -22.77 3.60
C ALA A 203 14.73 -23.71 3.52
N SER A 204 13.58 -23.25 3.00
CA SER A 204 12.39 -24.08 2.80
C SER A 204 12.62 -25.18 1.76
N VAL A 205 13.33 -24.89 0.66
CA VAL A 205 13.66 -25.89 -0.36
C VAL A 205 14.63 -26.93 0.20
N VAL A 206 15.68 -26.50 0.91
CA VAL A 206 16.64 -27.42 1.55
C VAL A 206 15.94 -28.33 2.55
N ALA A 207 15.08 -27.78 3.41
CA ALA A 207 14.31 -28.58 4.35
C ALA A 207 13.43 -29.61 3.63
N ALA A 208 12.72 -29.23 2.56
CA ALA A 208 11.88 -30.15 1.78
C ALA A 208 12.71 -31.28 1.12
N LEU A 209 13.88 -30.96 0.57
CA LEU A 209 14.80 -31.97 0.01
C LEU A 209 15.33 -32.90 1.10
N CYS A 210 15.70 -32.37 2.26
CA CYS A 210 16.11 -33.16 3.41
C CYS A 210 15.00 -34.13 3.86
N PHE A 211 13.74 -33.68 3.93
CA PHE A 211 12.61 -34.55 4.26
C PHE A 211 12.35 -35.65 3.22
N TYR A 212 12.71 -35.44 1.95
CA TYR A 212 12.50 -36.42 0.88
C TYR A 212 13.66 -37.41 0.72
N PHE A 213 14.91 -36.94 0.80
CA PHE A 213 16.10 -37.75 0.49
C PHE A 213 16.73 -38.44 1.71
N ILE A 214 16.71 -37.82 2.90
CA ILE A 214 17.25 -38.43 4.13
C ILE A 214 16.58 -39.77 4.47
N PRO A 215 15.25 -39.94 4.33
CA PRO A 215 14.62 -41.21 4.67
C PRO A 215 14.98 -42.34 3.70
N ILE A 216 15.17 -42.05 2.41
CA ILE A 216 15.57 -43.02 1.38
C ILE A 216 17.01 -43.51 1.60
N SER A 217 17.90 -42.63 2.09
CA SER A 217 19.32 -42.96 2.30
C SER A 217 19.61 -43.61 3.65
N VAL A 218 18.84 -43.32 4.69
CA VAL A 218 19.07 -43.84 6.05
C VAL A 218 18.30 -45.14 6.32
N PHE A 219 17.15 -45.35 5.66
CA PHE A 219 16.33 -46.55 5.84
C PHE A 219 16.06 -47.23 4.49
N PRO A 220 17.00 -48.03 3.96
CA PRO A 220 16.84 -48.75 2.69
C PRO A 220 15.82 -49.90 2.74
N ASP A 221 15.35 -50.28 3.93
CA ASP A 221 14.35 -51.35 4.09
C ASP A 221 12.94 -50.78 3.88
N LEU A 222 12.42 -50.97 2.66
CA LEU A 222 11.28 -50.27 2.04
C LEU A 222 9.89 -50.45 2.71
N GLY A 223 9.81 -51.04 3.91
CA GLY A 223 8.53 -51.26 4.62
C GLY A 223 8.00 -50.05 5.39
N PHE A 224 8.85 -49.08 5.74
CA PHE A 224 8.51 -48.00 6.67
C PHE A 224 7.69 -46.86 6.04
N PHE A 225 7.92 -46.54 4.76
CA PHE A 225 7.30 -45.37 4.08
C PHE A 225 5.95 -45.64 3.41
N ILE A 226 5.49 -46.89 3.39
CA ILE A 226 4.21 -47.29 2.78
C ILE A 226 3.02 -46.94 3.68
N SER A 227 3.23 -46.71 4.99
CA SER A 227 2.12 -46.41 5.90
C SER A 227 1.69 -44.92 5.79
N PRO A 228 0.41 -44.61 5.54
CA PRO A 228 -0.08 -43.24 5.39
C PRO A 228 0.01 -42.39 6.69
N ARG A 229 0.45 -42.97 7.81
CA ARG A 229 0.55 -42.30 9.11
C ARG A 229 1.66 -41.25 9.18
N TRP A 230 2.70 -41.34 8.35
CA TRP A 230 3.79 -40.35 8.37
C TRP A 230 3.37 -39.01 7.77
N TYR A 231 2.46 -39.00 6.79
CA TYR A 231 1.87 -37.77 6.24
C TYR A 231 1.12 -36.98 7.32
N LEU A 232 0.46 -37.66 8.26
CA LEU A 232 -0.21 -37.01 9.39
C LEU A 232 0.79 -36.35 10.35
N ALA A 233 1.94 -36.96 10.60
CA ALA A 233 3.00 -36.37 11.43
C ALA A 233 3.62 -35.13 10.76
N VAL A 234 3.84 -35.17 9.45
CA VAL A 234 4.33 -34.02 8.68
C VAL A 234 3.28 -32.90 8.61
N MET A 235 2.01 -33.23 8.40
CA MET A 235 0.91 -32.26 8.44
C MET A 235 0.76 -31.64 9.83
N LEU A 236 0.88 -32.42 10.91
CA LEU A 236 0.87 -31.92 12.28
C LEU A 236 2.04 -30.97 12.56
N LEU A 237 3.26 -31.29 12.10
CA LEU A 237 4.40 -30.39 12.24
C LEU A 237 4.21 -29.07 11.47
N PHE A 238 3.60 -29.13 10.29
CA PHE A 238 3.27 -27.95 9.49
C PHE A 238 2.20 -27.09 10.18
N VAL A 239 1.14 -27.72 10.71
CA VAL A 239 0.07 -27.04 11.46
C VAL A 239 0.61 -26.42 12.75
N VAL A 240 1.42 -27.15 13.52
CA VAL A 240 2.05 -26.64 14.76
C VAL A 240 2.97 -25.46 14.46
N ARG A 241 3.79 -25.54 13.39
CA ARG A 241 4.65 -24.42 12.97
C ARG A 241 3.85 -23.22 12.49
N HIS A 242 2.72 -23.43 11.81
CA HIS A 242 1.83 -22.36 11.40
C HIS A 242 1.16 -21.69 12.60
N SER A 243 0.66 -22.49 13.56
CA SER A 243 0.02 -22.00 14.79
C SER A 243 0.99 -21.26 15.72
N LEU A 244 2.25 -21.70 15.81
CA LEU A 244 3.27 -20.97 16.59
C LEU A 244 3.60 -19.61 15.98
N ARG A 245 3.55 -19.47 14.64
CA ARG A 245 3.75 -18.19 13.95
C ARG A 245 2.57 -17.23 14.09
N SER A 246 1.35 -17.72 14.29
CA SER A 246 0.18 -16.86 14.55
C SER A 246 0.09 -16.36 15.99
N ILE A 247 0.78 -17.00 16.93
CA ILE A 247 0.80 -16.62 18.36
C ILE A 247 1.88 -15.56 18.65
N GLN A 248 2.90 -15.41 17.79
CA GLN A 248 3.97 -14.41 17.95
C GLN A 248 3.74 -13.08 17.19
N ARG A 249 2.51 -12.81 16.74
CA ARG A 249 2.09 -11.49 16.21
C ARG A 249 1.03 -10.90 17.13
#